data_AF-D1Z0C0-F1
#
_entry.id   AF-D1Z0C0-F1
#
_cell.length_a   1.000
_cell.length_b   1.000
_cell.length_c   1.000
_cell.angle_alpha   90.00
_cell.angle_beta   90.00
_cell.angle_gamma   90.00
#
_symmetry.space_group_name_H-M   'P 1'
#
loop_
_entity.id
_entity.type
_entity.pdbx_description
1 polymer ?
#
loop_
_entity_poly.entity_id
_entity_poly.type
_entity_poly.pdbx_seq_one_letter_code
_entity_poly.pdbx_strand_id
1 'polypeptide(L)' 'MGGLKKEVAGTAKEAAGKAEKEVGKATGKRDVEAKGKMKEMGGKAEKELGKAQRKL' A
#
# COMPACT_ATOMS: atom_id res chain seq x y z
N MET A 1 17.68 11.39 4.53
CA MET A 1 16.49 11.86 3.79
C MET A 1 15.66 10.74 3.13
N GLY A 2 15.85 9.46 3.50
CA GLY A 2 15.17 8.31 2.88
C GLY A 2 13.80 7.93 3.48
N GLY A 3 13.61 8.15 4.79
CA GLY A 3 12.38 7.72 5.50
C GLY A 3 11.09 8.38 5.00
N LEU A 4 11.11 9.69 4.72
CA LEU A 4 9.94 10.43 4.23
C LEU A 4 9.49 9.95 2.83
N LYS A 5 10.45 9.67 1.93
CA LYS A 5 10.16 9.16 0.58
C LYS A 5 9.52 7.77 0.66
N LYS A 6 10.02 6.89 1.54
CA LYS A 6 9.41 5.56 1.80
C LYS A 6 8.02 5.66 2.43
N GLU A 7 7.81 6.59 3.36
CA GLU A 7 6.51 6.82 4.00
C GLU A 7 5.45 7.28 2.97
N VAL A 8 5.82 8.23 2.09
CA VAL A 8 4.93 8.72 1.02
C VAL A 8 4.68 7.62 -0.01
N ALA A 9 5.71 6.90 -0.45
CA ALA A 9 5.57 5.78 -1.38
C ALA A 9 4.67 4.66 -0.81
N GLY A 10 4.85 4.30 0.46
CA GLY A 10 4.03 3.33 1.16
C GLY A 10 2.57 3.77 1.28
N THR A 11 2.33 5.05 1.58
CA THR A 11 0.97 5.62 1.63
C THR A 11 0.29 5.63 0.27
N ALA A 12 1.01 5.99 -0.80
CA ALA A 12 0.47 5.94 -2.16
C ALA A 12 0.12 4.51 -2.58
N LYS A 13 0.97 3.54 -2.23
CA LYS A 13 0.79 2.12 -2.53
C LYS A 13 -0.36 1.50 -1.72
N GLU A 14 -0.54 1.91 -0.46
CA GLU A 14 -1.73 1.60 0.33
C GLU A 14 -3.01 2.08 -0.37
N ALA A 15 -3.06 3.35 -0.76
CA ALA A 15 -4.23 3.94 -1.38
C ALA A 15 -4.57 3.27 -2.71
N ALA A 16 -3.56 3.00 -3.55
CA ALA A 16 -3.73 2.27 -4.81
C ALA A 16 -4.23 0.84 -4.58
N GLY A 17 -3.66 0.12 -3.61
CA GLY A 17 -4.11 -1.23 -3.26
C GLY A 17 -5.55 -1.27 -2.77
N LYS A 18 -5.95 -0.27 -1.98
CA LYS A 18 -7.32 -0.12 -1.47
C LYS A 18 -8.31 0.14 -2.60
N ALA A 19 -7.95 1.03 -3.54
CA ALA A 19 -8.73 1.29 -4.74
C ALA A 19 -8.87 0.04 -5.63
N GLU A 20 -7.76 -0.66 -5.92
CA GLU A 20 -7.79 -1.91 -6.70
C GLU A 20 -8.64 -2.98 -6.00
N LYS A 21 -8.57 -3.07 -4.67
CA LYS A 21 -9.38 -4.01 -3.89
C LYS A 21 -10.88 -3.71 -3.99
N GLU A 22 -11.27 -2.44 -3.84
CA GLU A 22 -12.68 -2.03 -3.98
C GLU A 22 -13.19 -2.20 -5.40
N VAL A 23 -12.39 -1.82 -6.41
CA VAL A 23 -12.71 -2.03 -7.83
C VAL A 23 -12.85 -3.51 -8.14
N GLY A 24 -11.92 -4.35 -7.67
CA GLY A 24 -11.95 -5.80 -7.86
C GLY A 24 -13.19 -6.44 -7.23
N LYS A 25 -13.56 -6.00 -6.03
CA LYS A 25 -14.78 -6.44 -5.34
C LYS A 25 -16.04 -6.00 -6.10
N ALA A 26 -16.08 -4.76 -6.58
CA ALA A 26 -17.21 -4.20 -7.32
C ALA A 26 -17.40 -4.85 -8.71
N THR A 27 -16.31 -5.21 -9.39
CA THR A 27 -16.34 -5.89 -10.70
C THR A 27 -16.32 -7.42 -10.60
N GLY A 28 -16.29 -8.00 -9.40
CA GLY A 28 -16.24 -9.45 -9.19
C GLY A 28 -14.91 -10.11 -9.60
N LYS A 29 -13.84 -9.33 -9.80
CA LYS A 29 -12.52 -9.81 -10.21
C LYS A 29 -11.65 -10.15 -9.00
N ARG A 30 -11.63 -11.42 -8.62
CA ARG A 30 -10.79 -11.96 -7.52
C ARG A 30 -9.31 -11.64 -7.68
N ASP A 31 -8.77 -11.67 -8.91
CA ASP A 31 -7.37 -11.32 -9.17
C ASP A 31 -7.05 -9.87 -8.81
N VAL A 32 -7.95 -8.95 -9.18
CA VAL A 32 -7.78 -7.52 -8.89
C VAL A 32 -7.96 -7.25 -7.39
N GLU A 33 -8.89 -7.94 -6.73
CA GLU A 33 -9.06 -7.87 -5.28
C GLU A 33 -7.81 -8.36 -4.53
N ALA A 34 -7.28 -9.53 -4.92
CA ALA A 34 -6.09 -10.12 -4.31
C ALA A 34 -4.85 -9.23 -4.52
N LYS A 35 -4.67 -8.70 -5.73
CA LYS A 35 -3.57 -7.79 -6.08
C LYS A 35 -3.66 -6.49 -5.30
N GLY A 36 -4.87 -5.95 -5.14
CA GLY A 36 -5.15 -4.79 -4.31
C GLY A 36 -4.81 -5.04 -2.83
N LYS A 37 -5.23 -6.19 -2.27
CA LYS A 37 -4.85 -6.61 -0.91
C LYS A 37 -3.34 -6.72 -0.72
N MET A 38 -2.62 -7.33 -1.67
CA MET A 38 -1.17 -7.46 -1.60
C MET A 38 -0.47 -6.09 -1.63
N LYS A 39 -0.93 -5.18 -2.49
CA LYS A 39 -0.41 -3.80 -2.54
C LYS A 39 -0.71 -3.01 -1.27
N GLU A 40 -1.91 -3.16 -0.70
CA GLU A 40 -2.29 -2.54 0.57
C GLU A 40 -1.35 -2.99 1.70
N MET A 41 -1.10 -4.29 1.82
CA MET A 41 -0.16 -4.85 2.80
C MET A 41 1.28 -4.38 2.56
N GLY A 42 1.76 -4.44 1.31
CA GLY A 42 3.11 -3.99 0.98
C GLY A 42 3.32 -2.51 1.25
N GLY A 43 2.32 -1.67 0.95
CA GLY A 43 2.35 -0.24 1.25
C GLY A 43 2.40 0.05 2.75
N LYS A 44 1.62 -0.69 3.57
CA LYS A 44 1.68 -0.59 5.04
C LYS A 44 3.06 -0.91 5.57
N ALA A 45 3.65 -2.01 5.10
CA ALA A 45 4.99 -2.44 5.52
C ALA A 45 6.05 -1.40 5.16
N GLU A 46 6.04 -0.87 3.93
CA GLU A 46 6.96 0.19 3.50
C GLU A 46 6.79 1.48 4.30
N LYS A 47 5.55 1.84 4.63
CA LYS A 47 5.23 3.01 5.44
C LYS A 47 5.69 2.86 6.88
N GLU A 48 5.47 1.71 7.51
CA GLU A 48 5.97 1.42 8.86
C GLU A 48 7.50 1.41 8.90
N LEU A 49 8.15 0.78 7.92
CA LEU A 49 9.61 0.80 7.80
C LEU A 49 10.14 2.22 7.57
N GLY A 50 9.48 3.03 6.75
CA GLY A 50 9.82 4.43 6.52
C GLY A 50 9.66 5.28 7.80
N LYS A 51 8.58 5.04 8.57
CA LYS A 51 8.36 5.66 9.88
C LYS A 51 9.42 5.26 10.89
N ALA A 52 9.76 3.97 10.98
CA ALA A 52 10.80 3.46 11.87
C ALA A 52 12.16 4.08 11.51
N GLN A 53 12.53 4.14 10.23
CA GLN A 53 13.74 4.81 9.76
C GLN A 53 13.76 6.33 9.97
N ARG A 54 12.59 6.97 10.06
CA ARG A 54 12.48 8.40 10.35
C ARG A 54 12.60 8.70 11.86
N LYS A 55 12.26 7.71 12.69
CA LYS A 55 12.33 7.80 14.15
C LYS A 55 13.69 7.40 14.72
N LEU A 56 14.46 6.61 13.98
CA LEU A 56 15.90 6.36 14.16
C LEU A 56 16.73 7.53 13.64
#